data_AF-A0A2W6YII0-F1
#
_entry.id   AF-A0A2W6YII0-F1
#
_cell.length_a   1.000
_cell.length_b   1.000
_cell.length_c   1.000
_cell.angle_alpha   90.00
_cell.angle_beta   90.00
_cell.angle_gamma   90.00
#
_symmetry.space_group_name_H-M   'P 1'
#
loop_
_entity.id
_entity.type
_entity.pdbx_description
1 polymer ?
#
loop_
_entity_poly.entity_id
_entity_poly.type
_entity_poly.pdbx_seq_one_letter_code
_entity_poly.pdbx_strand_id
1 'polypeptide(L)'
;MNREKVNKKKTPRVMPDVSEYIRLYKEQNYPIRDIATHFQVSVSTVYHAMVASGFNEFRPRHSRLSHTRMSKEEQAIALYQTGMTRTAVVQKLNISAKTLNKVLEKHGIPIRYGVDLVTSAKRAAQFNKAYNDCQLSLRETAELFGVSHPIILRELKRNGYPIRQNVDSKNRPTFKLKHKLGGAVGIPVPKLTPKQKERRQILMRIRQKQEDKQKLNRLKKYSRAQEYWQLVNEGGLSFEEAGKALGVSGQTIQRIIVKAGIDISAITLREKEIALKEEQAIAQKYWELYSKPMSLDEVGALFGLSDSTVRAVLLRHGYEIRKRGRIENSDRNQAKPRKTKSQRNKRQAHIPSEILQATGQALDMLISNIKPNKSAF
;
A
#
# COMPACT_ATOMS: atom_id res chain seq x y z
N MET A 1 29.57 -18.19 15.28
CA MET A 1 29.54 -17.69 16.68
C MET A 1 28.80 -18.72 17.53
N ASN A 2 29.55 -19.62 18.18
CA ASN A 2 29.01 -20.62 19.08
C ASN A 2 28.58 -19.93 20.38
N ARG A 3 27.31 -20.07 20.76
CA ARG A 3 26.82 -19.62 22.07
C ARG A 3 27.26 -20.64 23.12
N GLU A 4 28.25 -20.29 23.93
CA GLU A 4 28.64 -21.04 25.11
C GLU A 4 27.43 -21.17 26.05
N LYS A 5 27.07 -22.41 26.38
CA LYS A 5 26.01 -22.72 27.32
C LYS A 5 26.53 -22.43 28.73
N VAL A 6 26.20 -21.26 29.26
CA VAL A 6 26.45 -20.91 30.66
C VAL A 6 25.71 -21.90 31.56
N ASN A 7 26.47 -22.78 32.21
CA ASN A 7 25.95 -23.80 33.12
C ASN A 7 25.61 -23.12 34.46
N LYS A 8 24.35 -22.69 34.64
CA LYS A 8 23.90 -22.05 35.88
C LYS A 8 23.91 -23.09 37.01
N LYS A 9 24.75 -22.87 38.04
CA LYS A 9 24.73 -23.63 39.30
C LYS A 9 23.30 -23.64 39.86
N LYS A 10 22.73 -24.83 40.07
CA LYS A 10 21.40 -25.02 40.66
C LYS A 10 21.49 -24.62 42.14
N THR A 11 20.92 -23.49 42.51
CA THR A 11 20.65 -23.16 43.91
C THR A 11 19.64 -24.17 44.48
N PRO A 12 19.77 -24.56 45.77
CA PRO A 12 18.81 -25.46 46.41
C PRO A 12 17.43 -24.82 46.36
N ARG A 13 16.46 -25.56 45.82
CA ARG A 13 15.07 -25.12 45.69
C ARG A 13 14.39 -25.27 47.05
N VAL A 14 14.44 -24.23 47.86
CA VAL A 14 13.54 -24.12 49.02
C VAL A 14 12.14 -23.97 48.43
N MET A 15 11.24 -24.94 48.67
CA MET A 15 9.84 -24.81 48.26
C MET A 15 9.14 -23.84 49.22
N PRO A 16 8.62 -22.70 48.73
CA PRO A 16 7.75 -21.83 49.50
C PRO A 16 6.50 -22.56 49.99
N ASP A 17 5.93 -22.07 51.08
CA ASP A 17 4.64 -22.53 51.58
C ASP A 17 3.52 -22.19 50.57
N VAL A 18 2.56 -23.10 50.43
CA VAL A 18 1.49 -23.01 49.42
C VAL A 18 0.54 -21.84 49.70
N SER A 19 0.41 -21.48 50.97
CA SER A 19 -0.37 -20.31 51.43
C SER A 19 0.09 -19.01 50.76
N GLU A 20 1.39 -18.87 50.50
CA GLU A 20 1.97 -17.68 49.89
C GLU A 20 1.63 -17.57 48.40
N TYR A 21 1.55 -18.69 47.68
CA TYR A 21 1.09 -18.71 46.29
C TYR A 21 -0.36 -18.22 46.18
N ILE A 22 -1.23 -18.69 47.09
CA ILE A 22 -2.64 -18.31 47.12
C ILE A 22 -2.77 -16.83 47.43
N ARG A 23 -2.03 -16.32 48.42
CA ARG A 23 -1.99 -14.90 48.79
C ARG A 23 -1.60 -14.02 47.60
N LEU A 24 -0.50 -14.34 46.92
CA LEU A 24 -0.05 -13.59 45.74
C LEU A 24 -1.04 -13.63 44.58
N TYR A 25 -1.74 -14.76 44.41
CA TYR A 25 -2.72 -14.94 43.35
C TYR A 25 -4.03 -14.18 43.58
N LYS A 26 -4.58 -14.25 44.81
CA LYS A 26 -5.86 -13.64 45.20
C LYS A 26 -5.72 -12.16 45.55
N GLU A 27 -4.79 -11.81 46.43
CA GLU A 27 -4.69 -10.45 46.98
C GLU A 27 -3.89 -9.52 46.06
N GLN A 28 -2.73 -9.98 45.59
CA GLN A 28 -1.85 -9.17 44.73
C GLN A 28 -2.14 -9.36 43.24
N ASN A 29 -3.08 -10.25 42.91
CA ASN A 29 -3.56 -10.49 41.56
C ASN A 29 -2.45 -10.97 40.58
N TYR A 30 -1.35 -11.56 41.07
CA TYR A 30 -0.24 -12.04 40.23
C TYR A 30 -0.66 -13.25 39.38
N PRO A 31 -0.30 -13.31 38.08
CA PRO A 31 -0.53 -14.51 37.27
C PRO A 31 0.42 -15.63 37.71
N ILE A 32 -0.03 -16.89 37.63
CA ILE A 32 0.72 -18.10 38.04
C ILE A 32 2.13 -18.14 37.43
N ARG A 33 2.31 -17.61 36.20
CA ARG A 33 3.61 -17.53 35.54
C ARG A 33 4.60 -16.60 36.25
N ASP A 34 4.13 -15.46 36.72
CA ASP A 34 4.98 -14.48 37.40
C ASP A 34 5.30 -14.97 38.81
N ILE A 35 4.34 -15.61 39.49
CA ILE A 35 4.57 -16.34 40.74
C ILE A 35 5.66 -17.41 40.55
N ALA A 36 5.54 -18.22 39.51
CA ALA A 36 6.54 -19.26 39.19
C ALA A 36 7.94 -18.67 38.91
N THR A 37 7.99 -17.53 38.22
CA THR A 37 9.26 -16.82 37.94
C THR A 37 9.87 -16.24 39.22
N HIS A 38 9.04 -15.64 40.08
CA HIS A 38 9.44 -15.05 41.36
C HIS A 38 10.10 -16.09 42.28
N PHE A 39 9.51 -17.29 42.39
CA PHE A 39 10.05 -18.37 43.22
C PHE A 39 10.97 -19.35 42.48
N GLN A 40 11.31 -19.06 41.21
CA GLN A 40 12.17 -19.91 40.38
C GLN A 40 11.70 -21.38 40.26
N VAL A 41 10.39 -21.60 40.30
CA VAL A 41 9.73 -22.90 40.15
C VAL A 41 9.04 -23.00 38.80
N SER A 42 8.63 -24.20 38.40
CA SER A 42 7.85 -24.35 37.16
C SER A 42 6.40 -23.89 37.37
N VAL A 43 5.76 -23.41 36.30
CA VAL A 43 4.33 -23.02 36.34
C VAL A 43 3.46 -24.18 36.79
N SER A 44 3.76 -25.40 36.32
CA SER A 44 3.05 -26.62 36.72
C SER A 44 3.23 -26.90 38.21
N THR A 45 4.42 -26.65 38.78
CA THR A 45 4.67 -26.84 40.22
C THR A 45 3.78 -25.92 41.06
N VAL A 46 3.68 -24.63 40.72
CA VAL A 46 2.80 -23.68 41.43
C VAL A 46 1.33 -24.11 41.29
N TYR A 47 0.91 -24.46 40.07
CA TYR A 47 -0.45 -24.89 39.81
C TYR A 47 -0.82 -26.14 40.61
N HIS A 48 -0.01 -27.20 40.56
CA HIS A 48 -0.27 -28.44 41.29
C HIS A 48 -0.22 -28.25 42.80
N ALA A 49 0.69 -27.42 43.31
CA ALA A 49 0.74 -27.09 44.74
C ALA A 49 -0.57 -26.43 45.20
N MET A 50 -1.07 -25.44 44.45
CA MET A 50 -2.34 -24.77 44.75
C MET A 50 -3.54 -25.76 44.68
N VAL A 51 -3.61 -26.59 43.64
CA VAL A 51 -4.67 -27.61 43.52
C VAL A 51 -4.63 -28.62 44.68
N ALA A 52 -3.44 -29.09 45.06
CA ALA A 52 -3.26 -30.03 46.16
C ALA A 52 -3.71 -29.45 47.52
N SER A 53 -3.62 -28.13 47.68
CA SER A 53 -4.16 -27.42 48.86
C SER A 53 -5.67 -27.14 48.81
N GLY A 54 -6.38 -27.63 47.79
CA GLY A 54 -7.83 -27.44 47.63
C GLY A 54 -8.24 -26.15 46.91
N PHE A 55 -7.31 -25.42 46.30
CA PHE A 55 -7.63 -24.19 45.55
C PHE A 55 -8.17 -24.52 44.15
N ASN A 56 -9.43 -24.15 43.87
CA ASN A 56 -10.10 -24.42 42.59
C ASN A 56 -10.49 -23.16 41.79
N GLU A 57 -10.32 -21.95 42.34
CA GLU A 57 -10.74 -20.68 41.73
C GLU A 57 -9.70 -20.12 40.73
N PHE A 58 -9.39 -20.88 39.69
CA PHE A 58 -8.46 -20.41 38.66
C PHE A 58 -9.16 -19.49 37.66
N ARG A 59 -8.50 -18.38 37.32
CA ARG A 59 -8.93 -17.47 36.25
C ARG A 59 -9.10 -18.24 34.93
N PRO A 60 -10.18 -17.96 34.16
CA PRO A 60 -10.43 -18.62 32.88
C PRO A 60 -9.23 -18.51 31.93
N ARG A 61 -8.94 -19.58 31.18
CA ARG A 61 -7.82 -19.66 30.21
C ARG A 61 -7.78 -18.50 29.19
N HIS A 62 -8.91 -17.82 28.96
CA HIS A 62 -9.04 -16.71 28.01
C HIS A 62 -8.88 -15.31 28.64
N SER A 63 -8.77 -15.20 29.97
CA SER A 63 -8.49 -13.95 30.69
C SER A 63 -6.99 -13.58 30.76
N ARG A 64 -6.18 -14.16 29.86
CA ARG A 64 -4.70 -14.05 29.81
C ARG A 64 -4.14 -12.64 29.52
N LEU A 65 -4.98 -11.61 29.55
CA LEU A 65 -4.53 -10.22 29.59
C LEU A 65 -4.18 -9.86 31.04
N SER A 66 -2.95 -10.22 31.41
CA SER A 66 -2.24 -9.84 32.63
C SER A 66 -2.61 -8.42 33.11
N HIS A 67 -3.43 -8.34 34.16
CA HIS A 67 -3.94 -7.10 34.78
C HIS A 67 -2.96 -6.43 35.76
N THR A 68 -1.75 -6.96 35.95
CA THR A 68 -0.71 -6.32 36.79
C THR A 68 0.05 -5.21 36.07
N ARG A 69 -0.16 -5.06 34.76
CA ARG A 69 0.23 -3.88 33.98
C ARG A 69 -1.09 -3.23 33.58
N MET A 70 -1.29 -1.94 33.87
CA MET A 70 -2.40 -1.16 33.28
C MET A 70 -2.63 -1.65 31.85
N SER A 71 -3.87 -1.92 31.46
CA SER A 71 -4.14 -2.41 30.11
C SER A 71 -3.45 -1.47 29.11
N LYS A 72 -2.90 -1.99 28.01
CA LYS A 72 -2.30 -1.12 26.97
C LYS A 72 -3.31 -0.05 26.52
N GLU A 73 -4.61 -0.34 26.62
CA GLU A 73 -5.70 0.61 26.40
C GLU A 73 -5.69 1.75 27.44
N GLU A 74 -5.67 1.43 28.73
CA GLU A 74 -5.63 2.42 29.82
C GLU A 74 -4.35 3.26 29.80
N GLN A 75 -3.19 2.64 29.50
CA GLN A 75 -1.93 3.37 29.35
C GLN A 75 -2.01 4.34 28.17
N ALA A 76 -2.63 3.92 27.07
CA ALA A 76 -2.83 4.78 25.91
C ALA A 76 -3.72 5.97 26.25
N ILE A 77 -4.81 5.75 26.98
CA ILE A 77 -5.74 6.79 27.44
C ILE A 77 -5.03 7.77 28.37
N ALA A 78 -4.34 7.27 29.40
CA ALA A 78 -3.62 8.11 30.35
C ALA A 78 -2.57 8.98 29.65
N LEU A 79 -1.73 8.39 28.79
CA LEU A 79 -0.72 9.14 28.02
C LEU A 79 -1.35 10.16 27.06
N TYR A 80 -2.53 9.85 26.51
CA TYR A 80 -3.23 10.78 25.62
C TYR A 80 -3.82 11.97 26.40
N GLN A 81 -4.41 11.70 27.56
CA GLN A 81 -4.99 12.72 28.43
C GLN A 81 -3.92 13.64 29.04
N THR A 82 -2.71 13.14 29.33
CA THR A 82 -1.56 13.98 29.73
C THR A 82 -1.08 14.92 28.61
N GLY A 83 -1.63 14.83 27.40
CA GLY A 83 -1.35 15.73 26.30
C GLY A 83 -0.27 15.23 25.34
N MET A 84 0.18 13.98 25.44
CA MET A 84 1.07 13.43 24.42
C MET A 84 0.37 13.37 23.06
N THR A 85 1.13 13.64 22.00
CA THR A 85 0.62 13.53 20.64
C THR A 85 0.29 12.08 20.30
N ARG A 86 -0.69 11.88 19.41
CA ARG A 86 -1.11 10.55 18.94
C ARG A 86 0.07 9.70 18.45
N THR A 87 1.02 10.32 17.73
CA THR A 87 2.22 9.66 17.21
C THR A 87 3.17 9.23 18.32
N ALA A 88 3.35 10.06 19.36
CA ALA A 88 4.19 9.72 20.50
C ALA A 88 3.60 8.55 21.31
N VAL A 89 2.28 8.54 21.53
CA VAL A 89 1.58 7.44 22.21
C VAL A 89 1.73 6.13 21.43
N VAL A 90 1.54 6.17 20.10
CA VAL A 90 1.73 5.04 19.18
C VAL A 90 3.14 4.45 19.28
N GLN A 91 4.17 5.31 19.24
CA GLN A 91 5.57 4.88 19.32
C GLN A 91 5.90 4.31 20.71
N LYS A 92 5.46 4.97 21.78
CA LYS A 92 5.78 4.58 23.16
C LYS A 92 5.17 3.23 23.55
N LEU A 93 3.95 2.93 23.08
CA LEU A 93 3.26 1.69 23.38
C LEU A 93 3.41 0.61 22.30
N ASN A 94 4.08 0.94 21.19
CA ASN A 94 4.23 0.10 20.01
C ASN A 94 2.88 -0.48 19.52
N ILE A 95 1.90 0.40 19.35
CA ILE A 95 0.54 0.07 18.87
C ILE A 95 0.27 0.76 17.55
N SER A 96 -0.55 0.19 16.68
CA SER A 96 -0.92 0.88 15.43
C SER A 96 -1.78 2.11 15.72
N ALA A 97 -1.69 3.15 14.86
CA ALA A 97 -2.53 4.34 14.99
C ALA A 97 -4.03 4.02 14.90
N LYS A 98 -4.41 3.01 14.08
CA LYS A 98 -5.79 2.54 13.97
C LYS A 98 -6.27 1.91 15.28
N THR A 99 -5.42 1.14 15.96
CA THR A 99 -5.72 0.56 17.26
C THR A 99 -5.93 1.65 18.30
N LEU A 100 -5.06 2.66 18.35
CA LEU A 100 -5.22 3.79 19.26
C LEU A 100 -6.54 4.55 19.01
N ASN A 101 -6.90 4.82 17.75
CA ASN A 101 -8.17 5.49 17.44
C ASN A 101 -9.38 4.69 17.95
N LYS A 102 -9.39 3.36 17.72
CA LYS A 102 -10.47 2.49 18.23
C LYS A 102 -10.57 2.52 19.75
N VAL A 103 -9.43 2.55 20.45
CA VAL A 103 -9.40 2.66 21.91
C VAL A 103 -9.97 4.00 22.35
N LEU A 104 -9.58 5.10 21.72
CA LEU A 104 -10.11 6.43 22.06
C LEU A 104 -11.62 6.52 21.77
N GLU A 105 -12.07 6.02 20.62
CA GLU A 105 -13.50 5.96 20.23
C GLU A 105 -14.32 5.11 21.20
N LYS A 106 -13.83 3.91 21.55
CA LYS A 106 -14.47 2.99 22.51
C LYS A 106 -14.68 3.64 23.88
N HIS A 107 -13.79 4.54 24.29
CA HIS A 107 -13.85 5.25 25.56
C HIS A 107 -14.44 6.67 25.45
N GLY A 108 -15.02 7.04 24.30
CA GLY A 108 -15.66 8.35 24.09
C GLY A 108 -14.71 9.55 24.14
N ILE A 109 -13.40 9.33 23.94
CA ILE A 109 -12.40 10.40 23.95
C ILE A 109 -12.29 10.98 22.54
N PRO A 110 -12.62 12.27 22.32
CA PRO A 110 -12.56 12.86 21.00
C PRO A 110 -11.13 12.86 20.48
N ILE A 111 -10.94 12.35 19.27
CA ILE A 111 -9.63 12.32 18.61
C ILE A 111 -9.24 13.77 18.31
N ARG A 112 -8.21 14.27 18.98
CA ARG A 112 -7.51 15.51 18.62
C ARG A 112 -6.90 15.32 17.24
N TYR A 113 -7.59 15.79 16.21
CA TYR A 113 -7.06 15.91 14.85
C TYR A 113 -6.02 17.03 14.85
N GLY A 114 -4.82 16.70 15.33
CA GLY A 114 -3.77 17.66 15.60
C GLY A 114 -3.22 18.27 14.32
N VAL A 115 -3.44 19.57 14.16
CA VAL A 115 -2.29 20.46 14.24
C VAL A 115 -2.44 21.18 15.57
N ASP A 116 -1.64 20.75 16.52
CA ASP A 116 -1.64 21.20 17.89
C ASP A 116 -1.24 22.69 17.93
N LEU A 117 -2.21 23.57 18.24
CA LEU A 117 -2.09 25.02 18.03
C LEU A 117 -0.92 25.64 18.79
N VAL A 118 -0.63 25.13 19.99
CA VAL A 118 0.47 25.64 20.84
C VAL A 118 1.84 25.24 20.29
N THR A 119 1.98 24.01 19.79
CA THR A 119 3.22 23.57 19.13
C THR A 119 3.36 24.17 17.73
N SER A 120 2.25 24.40 17.04
CA SER A 120 2.17 25.15 15.78
C SER A 120 2.65 26.59 15.97
N ALA A 121 2.16 27.32 16.96
CA ALA A 121 2.60 28.71 17.23
C ALA A 121 4.09 28.81 17.55
N LYS A 122 4.60 27.95 18.46
CA LYS A 122 6.05 27.92 18.79
C LYS A 122 6.91 27.54 17.58
N ARG A 123 6.46 26.57 16.80
CA ARG A 123 7.16 26.13 15.57
C ARG A 123 7.11 27.21 14.49
N ALA A 124 5.96 27.88 14.32
CA ALA A 124 5.80 28.97 13.38
C ALA A 124 6.67 30.18 13.78
N ALA A 125 6.82 30.47 15.07
CA ALA A 125 7.76 31.49 15.55
C ALA A 125 9.22 31.15 15.20
N GLN A 126 9.63 29.88 15.35
CA GLN A 126 10.96 29.42 14.93
C GLN A 126 11.15 29.51 13.41
N PHE A 127 10.14 29.12 12.64
CA PHE A 127 10.13 29.27 11.18
C PHE A 127 10.20 30.74 10.77
N ASN A 128 9.47 31.62 11.45
CA ASN A 128 9.47 33.05 11.20
C ASN A 128 10.85 33.65 11.48
N LYS A 129 11.48 33.29 12.59
CA LYS A 129 12.84 33.74 12.92
C LYS A 129 13.85 33.33 11.85
N ALA A 130 13.83 32.06 11.44
CA ALA A 130 14.72 31.58 10.38
C ALA A 130 14.40 32.20 9.00
N TYR A 131 13.12 32.34 8.67
CA TYR A 131 12.67 32.86 7.39
C TYR A 131 12.87 34.37 7.31
N ASN A 132 12.22 35.16 8.17
CA ASN A 132 12.22 36.62 8.13
C ASN A 132 13.51 37.22 8.71
N ASP A 133 13.93 36.83 9.91
CA ASP A 133 15.08 37.46 10.57
C ASP A 133 16.42 37.01 9.95
N CYS A 134 16.58 35.72 9.63
CA CYS A 134 17.80 35.19 9.01
C CYS A 134 17.78 35.20 7.46
N GLN A 135 16.73 35.73 6.84
CA GLN A 135 16.56 35.81 5.38
C GLN A 135 16.66 34.48 4.59
N LEU A 136 16.45 33.33 5.25
CA LEU A 136 16.50 32.02 4.58
C LEU A 136 15.30 31.81 3.65
N SER A 137 15.51 31.07 2.56
CA SER A 137 14.38 30.61 1.73
C SER A 137 13.49 29.63 2.49
N LEU A 138 12.24 29.46 2.04
CA LEU A 138 11.35 28.41 2.57
C LEU A 138 11.98 27.01 2.43
N ARG A 139 12.82 26.79 1.40
CA ARG A 139 13.49 25.51 1.15
C ARG A 139 14.67 25.28 2.11
N GLU A 140 15.50 26.28 2.33
CA GLU A 140 16.61 26.19 3.31
C GLU A 140 16.07 26.06 4.73
N THR A 141 15.00 26.80 5.05
CA THR A 141 14.30 26.67 6.34
C THR A 141 13.72 25.25 6.49
N ALA A 142 13.15 24.69 5.42
CA ALA A 142 12.66 23.31 5.39
C ALA A 142 13.77 22.28 5.66
N GLU A 143 14.93 22.45 5.02
CA GLU A 143 16.10 21.60 5.24
C GLU A 143 16.64 21.73 6.68
N LEU A 144 16.70 22.95 7.23
CA LEU A 144 17.16 23.21 8.59
C LEU A 144 16.32 22.51 9.66
N PHE A 145 14.99 22.47 9.48
CA PHE A 145 14.05 21.88 10.43
C PHE A 145 13.61 20.45 10.07
N GLY A 146 14.10 19.89 8.96
CA GLY A 146 13.74 18.53 8.52
C GLY A 146 12.27 18.37 8.14
N VAL A 147 11.62 19.43 7.66
CA VAL A 147 10.21 19.43 7.23
C VAL A 147 10.11 19.81 5.75
N SER A 148 8.96 19.61 5.11
CA SER A 148 8.77 20.05 3.72
C SER A 148 8.41 21.54 3.66
N HIS A 149 8.87 22.24 2.62
CA HIS A 149 8.60 23.67 2.44
C HIS A 149 7.10 24.06 2.45
N PRO A 150 6.13 23.24 1.97
CA PRO A 150 4.72 23.59 2.06
C PRO A 150 4.19 23.58 3.50
N ILE A 151 4.78 22.76 4.39
CA ILE A 151 4.42 22.74 5.81
C ILE A 151 4.80 24.06 6.46
N ILE A 152 6.02 24.55 6.21
CA ILE A 152 6.47 25.86 6.71
C ILE A 152 5.57 26.97 6.21
N LEU A 153 5.27 27.00 4.90
CA LEU A 153 4.39 28.01 4.31
C LEU A 153 3.01 28.00 4.97
N ARG A 154 2.43 26.81 5.17
CA ARG A 154 1.11 26.65 5.81
C ARG A 154 1.13 27.13 7.26
N GLU A 155 2.17 26.78 8.01
CA GLU A 155 2.36 27.20 9.40
C GLU A 155 2.52 28.72 9.54
N LEU A 156 3.31 29.35 8.66
CA LEU A 156 3.46 30.80 8.62
C LEU A 156 2.15 31.51 8.27
N LYS A 157 1.43 31.05 7.24
CA LYS A 157 0.11 31.60 6.86
C LYS A 157 -0.89 31.49 8.00
N ARG A 158 -0.97 30.33 8.62
CA ARG A 158 -1.93 30.04 9.69
C ARG A 158 -1.73 30.94 10.90
N ASN A 159 -0.49 31.29 11.22
CA ASN A 159 -0.15 32.14 12.36
C ASN A 159 0.00 33.62 11.98
N GLY A 160 -0.37 34.02 10.75
CA GLY A 160 -0.38 35.43 10.33
C GLY A 160 0.99 36.06 10.12
N TYR A 161 2.07 35.27 9.97
CA TYR A 161 3.39 35.82 9.69
C TYR A 161 3.50 36.32 8.24
N PRO A 162 4.17 37.46 8.00
CA PRO A 162 4.32 38.00 6.66
C PRO A 162 5.15 37.05 5.81
N ILE A 163 4.62 36.70 4.64
CA ILE A 163 5.34 35.90 3.65
C ILE A 163 5.93 36.89 2.66
N ARG A 164 7.26 36.86 2.50
CA ARG A 164 7.91 37.66 1.48
C ARG A 164 7.29 37.28 0.14
N GLN A 165 6.64 38.25 -0.51
CA GLN A 165 6.22 38.06 -1.89
C GLN A 165 7.45 37.65 -2.67
N ASN A 166 7.24 36.71 -3.59
CA ASN A 166 8.28 36.02 -4.32
C ASN A 166 9.04 37.07 -5.14
N VAL A 167 10.05 37.70 -4.52
CA VAL A 167 10.97 38.60 -5.21
C VAL A 167 11.59 37.69 -6.26
N ASP A 168 11.25 37.96 -7.51
CA ASP A 168 11.48 37.07 -8.65
C ASP A 168 12.75 36.27 -8.46
N SER A 169 12.68 34.96 -8.64
CA SER A 169 13.86 34.08 -8.57
C SER A 169 15.00 34.53 -9.48
N LYS A 170 14.72 35.45 -10.41
CA LYS A 170 15.66 36.15 -11.29
C LYS A 170 16.47 37.26 -10.60
N ASN A 171 15.90 37.99 -9.65
CA ASN A 171 16.56 39.11 -8.94
C ASN A 171 17.10 38.72 -7.56
N ARG A 172 16.87 37.48 -7.13
CA ARG A 172 17.49 36.98 -5.91
C ARG A 172 18.98 36.83 -6.16
N PRO A 173 19.88 37.46 -5.35
CA PRO A 173 21.28 37.08 -5.38
C PRO A 173 21.32 35.59 -5.08
N THR A 174 21.61 34.80 -6.11
CA THR A 174 21.88 33.39 -5.92
C THR A 174 23.17 33.37 -5.12
N PHE A 175 23.04 33.28 -3.79
CA PHE A 175 24.00 32.55 -3.01
C PHE A 175 23.93 31.14 -3.58
N LYS A 176 24.60 30.92 -4.71
CA LYS A 176 25.11 29.62 -5.08
C LYS A 176 25.96 29.28 -3.87
N LEU A 177 25.36 28.57 -2.91
CA LEU A 177 26.03 27.63 -2.05
C LEU A 177 26.68 26.65 -3.03
N LYS A 178 27.75 27.13 -3.69
CA LYS A 178 28.75 26.30 -4.30
C LYS A 178 29.16 25.47 -3.10
N HIS A 179 28.74 24.22 -3.04
CA HIS A 179 29.32 23.19 -2.18
C HIS A 179 30.80 22.93 -2.56
N LYS A 180 31.50 23.92 -3.12
CA LYS A 180 32.92 24.08 -2.88
C LYS A 180 33.01 24.52 -1.43
N LEU A 181 33.66 23.70 -0.61
CA LEU A 181 34.10 24.00 0.75
C LEU A 181 35.10 25.20 0.78
N GLY A 182 34.85 26.26 0.02
CA GLY A 182 35.44 27.57 0.23
C GLY A 182 34.56 28.22 1.28
N GLY A 183 35.13 28.42 2.46
CA GLY A 183 34.45 29.10 3.55
C GLY A 183 33.81 30.40 3.07
N ALA A 184 32.75 30.82 3.77
CA ALA A 184 32.36 32.21 3.75
C ALA A 184 33.64 33.06 3.89
N VAL A 185 33.85 34.01 2.99
CA VAL A 185 35.02 34.89 2.98
C VAL A 185 35.21 35.44 4.40
N GLY A 186 36.28 34.99 5.07
CA GLY A 186 36.62 35.40 6.44
C GLY A 186 36.45 34.35 7.56
N ILE A 187 35.81 33.20 7.33
CA ILE A 187 35.75 32.14 8.36
C ILE A 187 36.84 31.09 8.08
N PRO A 188 37.88 30.98 8.93
CA PRO A 188 38.91 29.98 8.75
C PRO A 188 38.29 28.58 8.84
N VAL A 189 38.40 27.80 7.76
CA VAL A 189 37.94 26.41 7.77
C VAL A 189 38.74 25.66 8.82
N PRO A 190 38.10 25.05 9.85
CA PRO A 190 38.83 24.35 10.88
C PRO A 190 39.67 23.24 10.25
N LYS A 191 40.96 23.21 10.55
CA LYS A 191 41.89 22.18 10.07
C LYS A 191 41.39 20.83 10.58
N LEU A 192 40.88 20.00 9.68
CA LEU A 192 40.45 18.63 9.99
C LEU A 192 41.62 17.86 10.60
N THR A 193 41.36 17.14 11.69
CA THR A 193 42.36 16.24 12.29
C THR A 193 42.71 15.10 11.30
N PRO A 194 43.90 14.47 11.39
CA PRO A 194 44.27 13.36 10.50
C PRO A 194 43.20 12.26 10.44
N LYS A 195 42.64 11.89 11.59
CA LYS A 195 41.54 10.90 11.70
C LYS A 195 40.26 11.34 11.00
N GLN A 196 39.93 12.64 11.01
CA GLN A 196 38.79 13.17 10.27
C GLN A 196 39.04 13.19 8.75
N LYS A 197 40.29 13.44 8.32
CA LYS A 197 40.68 13.35 6.90
C LYS A 197 40.54 11.92 6.38
N GLU A 198 41.02 10.92 7.12
CA GLU A 198 40.86 9.51 6.79
C GLU A 198 39.39 9.11 6.71
N ARG A 199 38.58 9.47 7.72
CA ARG A 199 37.13 9.21 7.70
C ARG A 199 36.46 9.83 6.48
N ARG A 200 36.84 11.05 6.11
CA ARG A 200 36.33 11.72 4.90
C ARG A 200 36.73 10.98 3.63
N GLN A 201 37.98 10.53 3.51
CA GLN A 201 38.43 9.75 2.35
C GLN A 201 37.67 8.41 2.24
N ILE A 202 37.44 7.72 3.36
CA ILE A 202 36.64 6.49 3.40
C ILE A 202 35.21 6.76 2.92
N LEU A 203 34.56 7.83 3.41
CA LEU A 203 33.22 8.21 2.97
C LEU A 203 33.17 8.55 1.47
N MET A 204 34.17 9.25 0.95
CA MET A 204 34.28 9.53 -0.49
C MET A 204 34.40 8.25 -1.31
N ARG A 205 35.23 7.28 -0.88
CA ARG A 205 35.36 5.98 -1.55
C ARG A 205 34.06 5.17 -1.51
N ILE A 206 33.35 5.17 -0.38
CA ILE A 206 32.04 4.50 -0.25
C ILE A 206 31.03 5.13 -1.21
N ARG A 207 30.95 6.46 -1.24
CA ARG A 207 30.06 7.20 -2.14
C ARG A 207 30.38 6.89 -3.60
N GLN A 208 31.65 6.95 -3.99
CA GLN A 208 32.08 6.63 -5.35
C GLN A 208 31.69 5.20 -5.76
N LYS A 209 31.95 4.21 -4.88
CA LYS A 209 31.53 2.81 -5.12
C LYS A 209 30.02 2.67 -5.29
N GLN A 210 29.22 3.44 -4.55
CA GLN A 210 27.76 3.43 -4.71
C GLN A 210 27.34 4.05 -6.05
N GLU A 211 27.96 5.17 -6.45
CA GLU A 211 27.70 5.82 -7.74
C GLU A 211 28.08 4.92 -8.92
N ASP A 212 29.24 4.25 -8.87
CA ASP A 212 29.69 3.33 -9.91
C ASP A 212 28.81 2.08 -9.99
N LYS A 213 28.38 1.53 -8.85
CA LYS A 213 27.39 0.44 -8.81
C LYS A 213 26.05 0.86 -9.42
N GLN A 214 25.61 2.10 -9.20
CA GLN A 214 24.40 2.63 -9.83
C GLN A 214 24.58 2.80 -11.34
N LYS A 215 25.73 3.29 -11.82
CA LYS A 215 26.05 3.39 -13.25
C LYS A 215 26.04 2.01 -13.92
N LEU A 216 26.71 1.02 -13.33
CA LEU A 216 26.73 -0.34 -13.85
C LEU A 216 25.33 -0.94 -13.92
N ASN A 217 24.49 -0.71 -12.91
CA ASN A 217 23.09 -1.14 -12.93
C ASN A 217 22.25 -0.42 -13.99
N ARG A 218 22.55 0.83 -14.34
CA ARG A 218 21.91 1.54 -15.46
C ARG A 218 22.33 0.94 -16.80
N LEU A 219 23.62 0.66 -16.99
CA LEU A 219 24.15 0.03 -18.19
C LEU A 219 23.57 -1.37 -18.42
N LYS A 220 23.54 -2.22 -17.38
CA LYS A 220 22.92 -3.56 -17.47
C LYS A 220 21.42 -3.49 -17.83
N LYS A 221 20.69 -2.51 -17.30
CA LYS A 221 19.28 -2.29 -17.64
C LYS A 221 19.11 -1.81 -19.07
N TYR A 222 20.03 -0.98 -19.55
CA TYR A 222 20.01 -0.47 -20.92
C TYR A 222 20.31 -1.57 -21.95
N SER A 223 21.34 -2.39 -21.73
CA SER A 223 21.64 -3.53 -22.63
C SER A 223 20.47 -4.50 -22.71
N ARG A 224 19.87 -4.85 -21.56
CA ARG A 224 18.67 -5.70 -21.54
C ARG A 224 17.46 -5.05 -22.24
N ALA A 225 17.33 -3.72 -22.16
CA ALA A 225 16.30 -2.99 -22.89
C ALA A 225 16.54 -2.99 -24.40
N GLN A 226 17.79 -2.93 -24.86
CA GLN A 226 18.15 -3.02 -26.28
C GLN A 226 17.87 -4.41 -26.84
N GLU A 227 18.23 -5.48 -26.13
CA GLU A 227 17.90 -6.86 -26.53
C GLU A 227 16.39 -7.04 -26.70
N TYR A 228 15.61 -6.51 -25.75
CA TYR A 228 14.15 -6.55 -25.83
C TYR A 228 13.61 -5.72 -26.99
N TRP A 229 14.20 -4.56 -27.23
CA TRP A 229 13.83 -3.71 -28.36
C TRP A 229 14.13 -4.39 -29.70
N GLN A 230 15.26 -5.05 -29.86
CA GLN A 230 15.63 -5.78 -31.08
C GLN A 230 14.63 -6.91 -31.36
N LEU A 231 14.26 -7.71 -30.36
CA LEU A 231 13.27 -8.78 -30.54
C LEU A 231 11.91 -8.26 -31.00
N VAL A 232 11.44 -7.13 -30.45
CA VAL A 232 10.14 -6.56 -30.80
C VAL A 232 10.20 -5.82 -32.14
N ASN A 233 11.22 -5.02 -32.40
CA ASN A 233 11.30 -4.17 -33.59
C ASN A 233 11.83 -4.90 -34.84
N GLU A 234 12.89 -5.69 -34.70
CA GLU A 234 13.48 -6.44 -35.82
C GLU A 234 12.81 -7.80 -35.99
N GLY A 235 12.48 -8.47 -34.88
CA GLY A 235 11.76 -9.74 -34.90
C GLY A 235 10.26 -9.61 -35.20
N GLY A 236 9.70 -8.40 -35.13
CA GLY A 236 8.27 -8.16 -35.36
C GLY A 236 7.35 -8.85 -34.34
N LEU A 237 7.91 -9.33 -33.23
CA LEU A 237 7.18 -10.04 -32.19
C LEU A 237 6.34 -9.04 -31.39
N SER A 238 5.12 -9.43 -31.04
CA SER A 238 4.34 -8.69 -30.05
C SER A 238 5.05 -8.71 -28.68
N PHE A 239 4.76 -7.74 -27.82
CA PHE A 239 5.31 -7.72 -26.46
C PHE A 239 4.98 -8.99 -25.66
N GLU A 240 3.84 -9.62 -25.92
CA GLU A 240 3.44 -10.87 -25.25
C GLU A 240 4.24 -12.07 -25.72
N GLU A 241 4.50 -12.19 -27.03
CA GLU A 241 5.30 -13.27 -27.60
C GLU A 241 6.77 -13.15 -27.18
N ALA A 242 7.33 -11.95 -27.27
CA ALA A 242 8.67 -11.67 -26.75
C ALA A 242 8.76 -11.98 -25.25
N GLY A 243 7.70 -11.69 -24.50
CA GLY A 243 7.58 -12.05 -23.09
C GLY A 243 7.62 -13.56 -22.85
N LYS A 244 6.80 -14.33 -23.58
CA LYS A 244 6.78 -15.79 -23.49
C LYS A 244 8.14 -16.41 -23.82
N ALA A 245 8.81 -15.92 -24.87
CA ALA A 245 10.15 -16.40 -25.26
C ALA A 245 11.21 -16.18 -24.16
N LEU A 246 11.06 -15.10 -23.38
CA LEU A 246 12.02 -14.69 -22.36
C LEU A 246 11.60 -15.04 -20.92
N GLY A 247 10.45 -15.70 -20.74
CA GLY A 247 9.91 -16.03 -19.42
C GLY A 247 9.51 -14.81 -18.57
N VAL A 248 9.13 -13.70 -19.21
CA VAL A 248 8.70 -12.47 -18.53
C VAL A 248 7.37 -11.97 -19.09
N SER A 249 6.60 -11.19 -18.34
CA SER A 249 5.37 -10.60 -18.89
C SER A 249 5.69 -9.52 -19.94
N GLY A 250 4.87 -9.40 -21.00
CA GLY A 250 5.04 -8.38 -22.03
C GLY A 250 5.01 -6.95 -21.47
N GLN A 251 4.16 -6.67 -20.46
CA GLN A 251 4.16 -5.40 -19.75
C GLN A 251 5.49 -5.09 -19.05
N THR A 252 6.19 -6.12 -18.55
CA THR A 252 7.51 -5.95 -17.93
C THR A 252 8.53 -5.49 -18.98
N ILE A 253 8.50 -6.10 -20.17
CA ILE A 253 9.35 -5.70 -21.30
C ILE A 253 9.09 -4.25 -21.67
N GLN A 254 7.82 -3.88 -21.91
CA GLN A 254 7.44 -2.52 -22.25
C GLN A 254 7.94 -1.49 -21.22
N ARG A 255 7.74 -1.76 -19.91
CA ARG A 255 8.23 -0.88 -18.84
C ARG A 255 9.76 -0.75 -18.83
N ILE A 256 10.50 -1.81 -19.13
CA ILE A 256 11.97 -1.79 -19.17
C ILE A 256 12.47 -0.93 -20.33
N ILE A 257 11.85 -1.06 -21.51
CA ILE A 257 12.18 -0.27 -22.71
C ILE A 257 11.88 1.22 -22.48
N VAL A 258 10.67 1.57 -21.99
CA VAL A 258 10.32 2.97 -21.66
C VAL A 258 11.27 3.55 -20.62
N LYS A 259 11.60 2.78 -19.58
CA LYS A 259 12.50 3.24 -18.52
C LYS A 259 13.93 3.44 -19.00
N ALA A 260 14.33 2.78 -20.08
CA ALA A 260 15.60 3.01 -20.76
C ALA A 260 15.58 4.21 -21.70
N GLY A 261 14.42 4.84 -21.92
CA GLY A 261 14.26 6.03 -22.77
C GLY A 261 14.11 5.72 -24.26
N ILE A 262 13.85 4.47 -24.63
CA ILE A 262 13.58 4.08 -26.01
C ILE A 262 12.11 4.38 -26.32
N ASP A 263 11.84 5.09 -27.41
CA ASP A 263 10.49 5.45 -27.80
C ASP A 263 9.76 4.27 -28.46
N ILE A 264 8.60 3.91 -27.90
CA ILE A 264 7.77 2.79 -28.35
C ILE A 264 6.65 3.29 -29.28
N SER A 265 6.50 4.60 -29.47
CA SER A 265 5.44 5.22 -30.25
C SER A 265 5.31 4.61 -31.66
N ALA A 266 6.44 4.38 -32.34
CA ALA A 266 6.47 3.79 -33.67
C ALA A 266 5.85 2.39 -33.74
N ILE A 267 6.06 1.54 -32.73
CA ILE A 267 5.46 0.20 -32.68
C ILE A 267 3.96 0.32 -32.43
N THR A 268 3.55 1.17 -31.47
CA THR A 268 2.13 1.39 -31.20
C THR A 268 1.38 1.97 -32.39
N LEU A 269 2.04 2.74 -33.25
CA LEU A 269 1.48 3.23 -34.51
C LEU A 269 1.31 2.09 -35.51
N ARG A 270 2.34 1.25 -35.71
CA ARG A 270 2.24 0.07 -36.59
C ARG A 270 1.13 -0.89 -36.16
N GLU A 271 1.03 -1.21 -34.87
CA GLU A 271 -0.04 -2.07 -34.33
C GLU A 271 -1.43 -1.46 -34.59
N LYS A 272 -1.59 -0.15 -34.41
CA LYS A 272 -2.84 0.55 -34.71
C LYS A 272 -3.16 0.54 -36.20
N GLU A 273 -2.17 0.68 -37.07
CA GLU A 273 -2.36 0.62 -38.52
C GLU A 273 -2.79 -0.79 -38.97
N ILE A 274 -2.18 -1.84 -38.42
CA ILE A 274 -2.57 -3.23 -38.70
C ILE A 274 -3.99 -3.48 -38.20
N ALA A 275 -4.29 -3.12 -36.94
CA ALA A 275 -5.63 -3.26 -36.37
C ALA A 275 -6.68 -2.47 -37.17
N LEU A 276 -6.34 -1.28 -37.66
CA LEU A 276 -7.22 -0.48 -38.51
C LEU A 276 -7.47 -1.15 -39.87
N LYS A 277 -6.46 -1.76 -40.48
CA LYS A 277 -6.61 -2.53 -41.73
C LYS A 277 -7.48 -3.76 -41.54
N GLU A 278 -7.30 -4.48 -40.43
CA GLU A 278 -8.15 -5.62 -40.07
C GLU A 278 -9.60 -5.19 -39.81
N GLU A 279 -9.80 -4.11 -39.04
CA GLU A 279 -11.11 -3.53 -38.79
C GLU A 279 -11.79 -3.06 -40.09
N GLN A 280 -11.03 -2.46 -41.01
CA GLN A 280 -11.50 -2.09 -42.35
C GLN A 280 -11.96 -3.31 -43.16
N ALA A 281 -11.18 -4.39 -43.17
CA ALA A 281 -11.55 -5.63 -43.87
C ALA A 281 -12.81 -6.28 -43.27
N ILE A 282 -12.98 -6.21 -41.94
CA ILE A 282 -14.19 -6.66 -41.26
C ILE A 282 -15.38 -5.76 -41.64
N ALA A 283 -15.19 -4.45 -41.64
CA ALA A 283 -16.21 -3.48 -42.02
C ALA A 283 -16.68 -3.68 -43.47
N GLN A 284 -15.75 -3.98 -44.40
CA GLN A 284 -16.07 -4.35 -45.78
C GLN A 284 -16.98 -5.59 -45.83
N LYS A 285 -16.64 -6.66 -45.09
CA LYS A 285 -17.49 -7.87 -45.01
C LYS A 285 -18.88 -7.58 -44.45
N TYR A 286 -18.98 -6.74 -43.41
CA TYR A 286 -20.27 -6.31 -42.86
C TYR A 286 -21.08 -5.54 -43.91
N TRP A 287 -20.44 -4.67 -44.68
CA TRP A 287 -21.06 -3.90 -45.73
C TRP A 287 -21.56 -4.78 -46.89
N GLU A 288 -20.78 -5.76 -47.33
CA GLU A 288 -21.16 -6.71 -48.37
C GLU A 288 -22.41 -7.51 -47.97
N LEU A 289 -22.49 -7.97 -46.71
CA LEU A 289 -23.66 -8.67 -46.19
C LEU A 289 -24.86 -7.72 -46.01
N TYR A 290 -24.62 -6.50 -45.55
CA TYR A 290 -25.67 -5.50 -45.39
C TYR A 290 -26.19 -4.94 -46.73
N SER A 291 -25.41 -5.01 -47.81
CA SER A 291 -25.84 -4.61 -49.16
C SER A 291 -26.82 -5.63 -49.75
N LYS A 292 -26.78 -6.89 -49.28
CA LYS A 292 -27.83 -7.88 -49.52
C LYS A 292 -29.08 -7.49 -48.71
N PRO A 293 -30.26 -8.05 -48.99
CA PRO A 293 -31.49 -7.74 -48.24
C PRO A 293 -31.50 -8.27 -46.79
N MET A 294 -30.34 -8.31 -46.11
CA MET A 294 -30.20 -8.66 -44.70
C MET A 294 -30.36 -7.44 -43.79
N SER A 295 -30.92 -7.66 -42.61
CA SER A 295 -30.99 -6.63 -41.56
C SER A 295 -29.68 -6.55 -40.75
N LEU A 296 -29.39 -5.41 -40.11
CA LEU A 296 -28.21 -5.28 -39.22
C LEU A 296 -28.21 -6.31 -38.07
N ASP A 297 -29.40 -6.73 -37.64
CA ASP A 297 -29.60 -7.74 -36.59
C ASP A 297 -29.16 -9.13 -37.09
N GLU A 298 -29.53 -9.50 -38.32
CA GLU A 298 -29.07 -10.73 -38.97
C GLU A 298 -27.57 -10.73 -39.21
N VAL A 299 -27.01 -9.61 -39.69
CA VAL A 299 -25.55 -9.48 -39.84
C VAL A 299 -24.87 -9.63 -38.48
N GLY A 300 -25.38 -8.97 -37.43
CA GLY A 300 -24.88 -9.14 -36.07
C GLY A 300 -24.93 -10.58 -35.59
N ALA A 301 -26.05 -11.28 -35.82
CA ALA A 301 -26.24 -12.67 -35.44
C ALA A 301 -25.21 -13.61 -36.10
N LEU A 302 -24.84 -13.38 -37.36
CA LEU A 302 -23.81 -14.18 -38.06
C LEU A 302 -22.42 -14.07 -37.43
N PHE A 303 -22.08 -12.91 -36.83
CA PHE A 303 -20.79 -12.68 -36.17
C PHE A 303 -20.87 -12.76 -34.64
N GLY A 304 -22.03 -13.06 -34.06
CA GLY A 304 -22.23 -13.05 -32.61
C GLY A 304 -22.14 -11.67 -31.98
N LEU A 305 -22.43 -10.60 -32.74
CA LEU A 305 -22.38 -9.21 -32.31
C LEU A 305 -23.77 -8.58 -32.24
N SER A 306 -23.91 -7.52 -31.44
CA SER A 306 -25.14 -6.73 -31.43
C SER A 306 -25.26 -5.86 -32.69
N ASP A 307 -26.48 -5.55 -33.10
CA ASP A 307 -26.77 -4.63 -34.21
C ASP A 307 -26.09 -3.26 -34.02
N SER A 308 -26.03 -2.78 -32.78
CA SER A 308 -25.37 -1.53 -32.40
C SER A 308 -23.86 -1.55 -32.62
N THR A 309 -23.21 -2.70 -32.44
CA THR A 309 -21.77 -2.89 -32.65
C THR A 309 -21.44 -2.85 -34.14
N VAL A 310 -22.19 -3.61 -34.95
CA VAL A 310 -22.03 -3.63 -36.41
C VAL A 310 -22.26 -2.23 -36.98
N ARG A 311 -23.28 -1.53 -36.49
CA ARG A 311 -23.57 -0.14 -36.84
C ARG A 311 -22.41 0.80 -36.52
N ALA A 312 -21.82 0.69 -35.32
CA ALA A 312 -20.72 1.56 -34.91
C ALA A 312 -19.47 1.35 -35.80
N VAL A 313 -19.15 0.10 -36.14
CA VAL A 313 -18.03 -0.24 -37.04
C VAL A 313 -18.27 0.35 -38.43
N LEU A 314 -19.45 0.13 -39.01
CA LEU A 314 -19.79 0.67 -40.33
C LEU A 314 -19.71 2.20 -40.37
N LEU A 315 -20.25 2.89 -39.36
CA LEU A 315 -20.20 4.36 -39.28
C LEU A 315 -18.78 4.89 -39.10
N ARG A 316 -17.95 4.21 -38.29
CA ARG A 316 -16.54 4.58 -38.07
C ARG A 316 -15.75 4.55 -39.37
N HIS A 317 -16.09 3.64 -40.28
CA HIS A 317 -15.46 3.50 -41.59
C HIS A 317 -16.19 4.24 -42.73
N GLY A 318 -17.18 5.08 -42.41
CA GLY A 318 -17.84 5.94 -43.39
C GLY A 318 -18.90 5.26 -44.26
N TYR A 319 -19.37 4.07 -43.91
CA TYR A 319 -20.46 3.41 -44.65
C TYR A 319 -21.82 4.01 -44.30
N GLU A 320 -22.63 4.29 -45.31
CA GLU A 320 -23.96 4.84 -45.14
C GLU A 320 -24.96 3.76 -44.71
N ILE A 321 -25.47 3.87 -43.50
CA ILE A 321 -26.52 2.97 -43.01
C ILE A 321 -27.86 3.51 -43.47
N ARG A 322 -28.68 2.65 -44.09
CA ARG A 322 -30.04 3.02 -44.50
C ARG A 322 -30.74 3.63 -43.30
N LYS A 323 -31.16 4.91 -43.42
CA LYS A 323 -31.95 5.57 -42.38
C LYS A 323 -33.10 4.62 -42.05
N ARG A 324 -33.44 4.48 -40.76
CA ARG A 324 -34.70 3.83 -40.34
C ARG A 324 -35.87 4.69 -40.85
N GLY A 325 -36.05 4.80 -42.16
CA GLY A 325 -37.37 4.88 -42.73
C GLY A 325 -38.06 3.61 -42.26
N ARG A 326 -39.31 3.76 -41.84
CA ARG A 326 -40.22 2.65 -41.65
C ARG A 326 -40.07 1.74 -42.86
N ILE A 327 -39.24 0.70 -42.78
CA ILE A 327 -39.46 -0.47 -43.60
C ILE A 327 -40.84 -0.88 -43.13
N GLU A 328 -41.84 -0.69 -43.99
CA GLU A 328 -43.19 -1.18 -43.84
C GLU A 328 -43.12 -2.71 -43.79
N ASN A 329 -42.50 -3.23 -42.73
CA ASN A 329 -42.59 -4.63 -42.38
C ASN A 329 -43.99 -4.80 -41.82
N SER A 330 -44.90 -5.09 -42.74
CA SER A 330 -46.32 -5.42 -42.58
C SER A 330 -46.60 -6.42 -41.46
N ASP A 331 -45.61 -7.20 -41.02
CA ASP A 331 -45.86 -8.34 -40.13
C ASP A 331 -45.29 -8.18 -38.71
N ARG A 332 -44.38 -7.21 -38.47
CA ARG A 332 -43.79 -7.01 -37.13
C ARG A 332 -44.63 -6.12 -36.19
N ASN A 333 -45.71 -5.53 -36.71
CA ASN A 333 -46.72 -4.81 -35.91
C ASN A 333 -47.80 -5.71 -35.32
N GLN A 334 -47.71 -7.04 -35.45
CA GLN A 334 -48.39 -7.92 -34.50
C GLN A 334 -47.69 -7.78 -33.14
N ALA A 335 -48.12 -6.74 -32.43
CA ALA A 335 -47.64 -6.34 -31.13
C ALA A 335 -47.65 -7.55 -30.21
N LYS A 336 -46.46 -8.11 -29.93
CA LYS A 336 -46.30 -8.94 -28.72
C LYS A 336 -46.79 -8.06 -27.56
N PRO A 337 -47.83 -8.48 -26.82
CA PRO A 337 -48.43 -7.64 -25.80
C PRO A 337 -47.34 -7.20 -24.84
N ARG A 338 -47.18 -5.88 -24.69
CA ARG A 338 -46.26 -5.26 -23.73
C ARG A 338 -46.63 -5.82 -22.36
N LYS A 339 -45.88 -6.80 -21.86
CA LYS A 339 -45.96 -7.22 -20.46
C LYS A 339 -45.71 -5.98 -19.61
N THR A 340 -46.76 -5.55 -18.91
CA THR A 340 -46.77 -4.35 -18.07
C THR A 340 -45.63 -4.43 -17.05
N LYS A 341 -44.89 -3.33 -16.90
CA LYS A 341 -43.70 -3.21 -16.05
C LYS A 341 -43.97 -3.50 -14.55
N SER A 342 -45.23 -3.72 -14.12
CA SER A 342 -45.57 -4.00 -12.72
C SER A 342 -45.29 -5.44 -12.27
N GLN A 343 -45.02 -6.39 -13.17
CA GLN A 343 -44.66 -7.77 -12.77
C GLN A 343 -43.15 -8.02 -12.65
N ARG A 344 -42.28 -7.07 -13.03
CA ARG A 344 -40.82 -7.31 -13.06
C ARG A 344 -40.15 -7.26 -11.67
N ASN A 345 -40.80 -6.67 -10.67
CA ASN A 345 -40.25 -6.53 -9.30
C ASN A 345 -40.83 -7.49 -8.26
N LYS A 346 -41.63 -8.50 -8.67
CA LYS A 346 -42.10 -9.58 -7.78
C LYS A 346 -41.62 -10.98 -8.18
N ARG A 347 -40.57 -11.07 -8.99
CA ARG A 347 -39.79 -12.32 -9.09
C ARG A 347 -38.80 -12.35 -7.94
N GLN A 348 -39.31 -12.68 -6.74
CA GLN A 348 -38.45 -13.40 -5.80
C GLN A 348 -37.90 -14.59 -6.59
N ALA A 349 -36.58 -14.75 -6.62
CA ALA A 349 -35.96 -15.87 -7.30
C ALA A 349 -36.48 -17.14 -6.62
N HIS A 350 -37.47 -17.79 -7.22
CA HIS A 350 -37.83 -19.15 -6.88
C HIS A 350 -36.67 -19.99 -7.38
N ILE A 351 -35.68 -20.19 -6.51
CA ILE A 351 -34.60 -21.15 -6.73
C ILE A 351 -35.28 -22.51 -6.58
N PRO A 352 -35.36 -23.33 -7.64
CA PRO A 352 -35.88 -24.69 -7.54
C PRO A 352 -35.09 -25.44 -6.47
N SER A 353 -35.78 -26.18 -5.61
CA SER A 353 -35.14 -26.96 -4.53
C SER A 353 -34.06 -27.90 -5.04
N GLU A 354 -34.15 -28.34 -6.30
CA GLU A 354 -33.13 -29.15 -6.99
C GLU A 354 -31.79 -28.41 -7.15
N ILE A 355 -31.79 -27.09 -7.40
CA ILE A 355 -30.55 -26.31 -7.51
C ILE A 355 -29.91 -26.12 -6.12
N LEU A 356 -30.72 -25.97 -5.08
CA LEU A 356 -30.23 -25.92 -3.70
C LEU A 356 -29.62 -27.27 -3.26
N GLN A 357 -30.19 -28.39 -3.67
CA GLN A 357 -29.60 -29.71 -3.42
C GLN A 357 -28.31 -29.93 -4.22
N ALA A 358 -28.27 -29.55 -5.49
CA ALA A 358 -27.07 -29.68 -6.31
C ALA A 358 -25.90 -28.81 -5.80
N THR A 359 -26.19 -27.58 -5.37
CA THR A 359 -25.17 -26.70 -4.75
C THR A 359 -24.72 -27.20 -3.39
N GLY A 360 -25.60 -27.81 -2.59
CA GLY A 360 -25.23 -28.49 -1.34
C GLY A 360 -24.30 -29.68 -1.57
N GLN A 361 -24.64 -30.56 -2.51
CA GLN A 361 -23.80 -31.72 -2.86
C GLN A 361 -22.44 -31.31 -3.42
N ALA A 362 -22.38 -30.26 -4.23
CA ALA A 362 -21.11 -29.73 -4.74
C ALA A 362 -20.21 -29.15 -3.63
N LEU A 363 -20.81 -28.52 -2.61
CA LEU A 363 -20.09 -28.02 -1.44
C LEU A 363 -19.56 -29.16 -0.56
N ASP A 364 -20.36 -30.20 -0.34
CA ASP A 364 -19.93 -31.38 0.40
C ASP A 364 -18.80 -32.14 -0.31
N MET A 365 -18.83 -32.22 -1.65
CA MET A 365 -17.71 -32.79 -2.42
C MET A 365 -16.42 -31.96 -2.32
N LEU A 366 -16.54 -30.64 -2.25
CA LEU A 366 -15.39 -29.76 -2.06
C LEU A 366 -14.80 -29.91 -0.65
N ILE A 367 -15.65 -30.05 0.37
CA ILE A 367 -15.20 -30.27 1.76
C ILE A 367 -14.55 -31.64 1.92
N SER A 368 -15.07 -32.70 1.28
CA SER A 368 -14.48 -34.05 1.35
C SER A 368 -13.10 -34.15 0.68
N ASN A 369 -12.79 -33.26 -0.28
CA ASN A 369 -11.49 -33.22 -0.95
C ASN A 369 -10.41 -32.44 -0.18
N ILE A 370 -10.78 -31.73 0.89
CA ILE A 370 -9.81 -31.10 1.80
C ILE A 370 -9.36 -32.18 2.80
N LYS A 371 -8.55 -33.14 2.33
CA LYS A 371 -7.80 -34.01 3.24
C LYS A 371 -6.87 -33.13 4.08
N PRO A 372 -6.93 -33.22 5.42
CA PRO A 372 -5.95 -32.54 6.25
C PRO A 372 -4.59 -33.14 5.93
N ASN A 373 -3.67 -32.31 5.43
CA ASN A 373 -2.26 -32.65 5.27
C ASN A 373 -1.68 -32.97 6.66
N LYS A 374 -1.83 -34.22 7.09
CA LYS A 374 -1.06 -34.81 8.18
C LYS A 374 0.22 -35.36 7.58
N SER A 375 1.25 -34.53 7.49
CA SER A 375 2.62 -35.01 7.38
C SER A 375 3.60 -33.97 7.95
N ALA A 376 4.61 -34.51 8.64
CA ALA A 376 5.77 -33.88 9.24
C ALA A 376 5.59 -33.20 10.63
N PHE A 377 5.43 -34.04 11.66
CA PHE A 377 6.28 -33.92 12.85
C PHE A 377 7.23 -35.11 12.90
#